data_AF-A0A0L0UMB5-F1
#
_entry.id   AF-A0A0L0UMB5-F1
#
_cell.length_a   1.000
_cell.length_b   1.000
_cell.length_c   1.000
_cell.angle_alpha   90.00
_cell.angle_beta   90.00
_cell.angle_gamma   90.00
#
_symmetry.space_group_name_H-M   'P 1'
#
loop_
_entity.id
_entity.type
_entity.pdbx_description
1 polymer ?
#
loop_
_entity_poly.entity_id
_entity_poly.type
_entity_poly.pdbx_seq_one_letter_code
_entity_poly.pdbx_strand_id
1 'polypeptide(L)'
;YLLADSANTASNIVVPAFKRPNGRSLPTNKQKFNFESSHQRVAIKHTISMLKNRWQSLKILSLHVNGAKSARRVNCWIRACAVLHNYLIEKNDVVWDELTHPWTSDEPDDEDNGLVSGKDPARRDLIFSRFCRRHGLVN
;
A
#
# COMPACT_ATOMS: atom_id res chain seq x y z
N TYR A 1 0.30 2.96 9.70
CA TYR A 1 0.42 3.62 8.38
C TYR A 1 0.72 2.55 7.36
N LEU A 2 0.40 2.79 6.10
CA LEU A 2 0.63 1.88 4.98
C LEU A 2 1.84 2.38 4.19
N LEU A 3 2.76 1.49 3.84
CA LEU A 3 3.79 1.79 2.85
C LEU A 3 3.19 1.57 1.46
N ALA A 4 3.35 2.56 0.58
CA ALA A 4 2.76 2.54 -0.74
C ALA A 4 3.80 2.84 -1.84
N ASP A 5 3.45 2.55 -3.08
CA ASP A 5 4.26 2.97 -4.23
C ASP A 5 4.34 4.50 -4.34
N SER A 6 5.14 4.98 -5.30
CA SER A 6 5.32 6.41 -5.53
C SER A 6 4.15 7.10 -6.27
N ALA A 7 3.17 6.34 -6.76
CA ALA A 7 1.97 6.90 -7.40
C ALA A 7 0.96 7.38 -6.35
N ASN A 8 1.01 6.81 -5.14
CA ASN A 8 0.14 7.19 -4.04
C ASN A 8 0.47 8.58 -3.43
N THR A 9 -0.57 9.31 -3.04
CA THR A 9 -0.44 10.59 -2.32
C THR A 9 -0.01 10.37 -0.88
N ALA A 10 1.02 11.08 -0.43
CA ALA A 10 1.48 11.05 0.97
C ALA A 10 0.42 11.64 1.89
N SER A 11 0.15 10.96 3.01
CA SER A 11 -0.78 11.41 4.03
C SER A 11 -0.35 10.95 5.43
N ASN A 12 -1.14 11.32 6.43
CA ASN A 12 -0.98 10.82 7.79
C ASN A 12 -1.14 9.30 7.90
N ILE A 13 -1.69 8.59 6.92
CA ILE A 13 -1.86 7.13 6.95
C ILE A 13 -1.14 6.40 5.82
N VAL A 14 -0.76 7.09 4.75
CA VAL A 14 -0.05 6.53 3.58
C VAL A 14 1.33 7.13 3.45
N VAL A 15 2.34 6.26 3.36
CA VAL A 15 3.76 6.61 3.26
C VAL A 15 4.28 6.08 1.92
N PRO A 16 4.21 6.88 0.85
CA PRO A 16 4.63 6.46 -0.48
C PRO A 16 6.16 6.46 -0.61
N ALA A 17 6.66 5.63 -1.52
CA ALA A 17 8.04 5.68 -1.97
C ALA A 17 8.37 7.03 -2.62
N PHE A 18 9.62 7.47 -2.55
CA PHE A 18 10.04 8.68 -3.25
C PHE A 18 10.04 8.46 -4.76
N LYS A 19 9.30 9.30 -5.50
CA LYS A 19 9.29 9.30 -6.96
C LYS A 19 10.64 9.78 -7.51
N ARG A 20 11.13 9.14 -8.57
CA ARG A 20 12.31 9.62 -9.31
C ARG A 20 11.95 10.93 -10.04
N PRO A 21 12.71 12.02 -9.86
CA PRO A 21 12.49 13.24 -10.63
C PRO A 21 12.88 13.03 -12.10
N ASN A 22 12.17 13.69 -13.01
CA ASN A 22 12.40 13.55 -14.45
C ASN A 22 13.86 13.88 -14.80
N GLY A 23 14.55 12.94 -15.44
CA GLY A 23 15.93 13.11 -15.90
C GLY A 23 17.00 13.19 -14.79
N ARG A 24 16.65 12.93 -13.52
CA ARG A 24 17.61 12.98 -12.41
C ARG A 24 17.55 11.72 -11.56
N SER A 25 18.72 11.28 -11.10
CA SER A 25 18.79 10.20 -10.11
C SER A 25 18.21 10.65 -8.77
N LEU A 26 17.55 9.73 -8.08
CA LEU A 26 17.05 9.96 -6.73
C LEU A 26 18.26 10.02 -5.76
N PRO A 27 18.30 10.93 -4.78
CA PRO A 27 19.38 10.95 -3.78
C PRO A 27 19.60 9.61 -3.09
N THR A 28 20.85 9.25 -2.77
CA THR A 28 21.23 7.94 -2.21
C THR A 28 20.46 7.57 -0.95
N ASN A 29 20.21 8.54 -0.06
CA ASN A 29 19.43 8.34 1.16
C ASN A 29 17.98 7.91 0.87
N LYS A 30 17.33 8.53 -0.11
CA LYS A 30 15.98 8.20 -0.59
C LYS A 30 15.95 6.88 -1.37
N GLN A 31 17.00 6.56 -2.13
CA GLN A 31 17.13 5.24 -2.77
C GLN A 31 17.19 4.13 -1.72
N LYS A 32 18.04 4.29 -0.69
CA LYS A 32 18.16 3.32 0.41
C LYS A 32 16.85 3.16 1.16
N PHE A 33 16.15 4.26 1.44
CA PHE A 33 14.81 4.21 2.03
C PHE A 33 13.81 3.44 1.15
N ASN A 34 13.78 3.71 -0.16
CA ASN A 34 12.87 3.03 -1.09
C ASN A 34 13.17 1.53 -1.21
N PHE A 35 14.45 1.15 -1.16
CA PHE A 35 14.92 -0.23 -1.17
C PHE A 35 14.49 -0.97 0.10
N GLU A 36 14.78 -0.42 1.27
CA GLU A 36 14.41 -1.04 2.56
C GLU A 36 12.91 -1.19 2.72
N SER A 37 12.14 -0.18 2.27
CA SER A 37 10.67 -0.24 2.31
C SER A 37 10.05 -1.12 1.21
N SER A 38 10.82 -1.60 0.22
CA SER A 38 10.28 -2.38 -0.90
C SER A 38 9.71 -3.72 -0.45
N HIS A 39 10.38 -4.42 0.45
CA HIS A 39 9.95 -5.72 0.93
C HIS A 39 8.58 -5.65 1.62
N GLN A 40 8.38 -4.66 2.51
CA GLN A 40 7.10 -4.48 3.18
C GLN A 40 6.01 -4.01 2.21
N ARG A 41 6.35 -3.21 1.18
CA ARG A 41 5.38 -2.85 0.12
C ARG A 41 4.91 -4.06 -0.66
N VAL A 42 5.81 -4.98 -1.01
CA VAL A 42 5.45 -6.23 -1.69
C VAL A 42 4.48 -7.05 -0.82
N ALA A 43 4.79 -7.23 0.46
CA ALA A 43 3.90 -7.91 1.40
C ALA A 43 2.50 -7.25 1.47
N ILE A 44 2.45 -5.91 1.56
CA ILE A 44 1.20 -5.15 1.56
C ILE A 44 0.41 -5.35 0.25
N LYS A 45 1.05 -5.19 -0.91
CA LYS A 45 0.42 -5.39 -2.22
C LYS A 45 -0.16 -6.80 -2.31
N HIS A 46 0.61 -7.80 -1.89
CA HIS A 46 0.20 -9.20 -1.86
C HIS A 46 -1.05 -9.40 -0.98
N THR A 47 -1.03 -8.92 0.27
CA THR A 47 -2.18 -9.03 1.17
C THR A 47 -3.44 -8.38 0.58
N ILE A 48 -3.32 -7.21 -0.07
CA ILE A 48 -4.45 -6.54 -0.73
C ILE A 48 -4.95 -7.38 -1.92
N SER A 49 -4.04 -7.95 -2.72
CA SER A 49 -4.38 -8.81 -3.85
C SER A 49 -5.14 -10.06 -3.40
N MET A 50 -4.65 -10.76 -2.38
CA MET A 50 -5.32 -11.91 -1.78
C MET A 50 -6.73 -11.57 -1.32
N LEU A 51 -6.90 -10.44 -0.63
CA LEU A 51 -8.22 -10.02 -0.16
C LEU A 51 -9.18 -9.71 -1.33
N LYS A 52 -8.70 -9.06 -2.39
CA LYS A 52 -9.48 -8.81 -3.61
C LYS A 52 -9.82 -10.09 -4.37
N ASN A 53 -8.91 -11.06 -4.43
CA ASN A 53 -9.14 -12.35 -5.09
C ASN A 53 -10.20 -13.18 -4.36
N ARG A 54 -10.16 -13.16 -3.02
CA ARG A 54 -11.17 -13.82 -2.20
C ARG A 54 -12.55 -13.17 -2.32
N TRP A 55 -12.59 -11.84 -2.28
CA TRP A 55 -13.84 -11.09 -2.31
C TRP A 55 -13.97 -10.34 -3.63
N GLN A 56 -14.52 -11.00 -4.65
CA GLN A 56 -14.76 -10.40 -5.97
C GLN A 56 -15.58 -9.09 -5.89
N SER A 57 -16.41 -8.95 -4.85
CA SER A 57 -17.13 -7.71 -4.54
C SER A 57 -16.20 -6.50 -4.37
N LEU A 58 -14.96 -6.69 -3.89
CA LEU A 58 -13.94 -5.63 -3.76
C LEU A 58 -13.37 -5.17 -5.11
N LYS A 59 -13.33 -6.05 -6.13
CA LYS A 59 -12.84 -5.68 -7.46
C LYS A 59 -13.81 -4.70 -8.15
N ILE A 60 -15.10 -4.92 -7.98
CA ILE A 60 -16.17 -4.13 -8.62
C ILE A 60 -16.42 -2.80 -7.85
N LEU A 61 -16.08 -2.76 -6.56
CA LEU A 61 -16.38 -1.63 -5.68
C LEU A 61 -15.60 -0.35 -6.01
N SER A 62 -14.40 -0.49 -6.60
CA SER A 62 -13.53 0.64 -6.95
C SER A 62 -14.19 1.63 -7.93
N LEU A 63 -15.14 1.14 -8.73
CA LEU A 63 -15.82 1.92 -9.78
C LEU A 63 -16.92 2.87 -9.26
N HIS A 64 -17.23 2.87 -7.96
CA HIS A 64 -18.44 3.54 -7.43
C HIS A 64 -18.18 4.57 -6.31
N VAL A 65 -16.94 5.05 -6.14
CA VAL A 65 -16.60 6.01 -5.07
C VAL A 65 -16.92 7.46 -5.49
N ASN A 66 -18.21 7.82 -5.46
CA ASN A 66 -18.68 9.18 -5.75
C ASN A 66 -18.89 10.02 -4.48
N GLY A 67 -17.79 10.32 -3.77
CA GLY A 67 -17.77 11.21 -2.60
C GLY A 67 -17.75 10.53 -1.23
N ALA A 68 -17.92 11.33 -0.16
CA ALA A 68 -17.63 10.89 1.21
C ALA A 68 -18.54 9.75 1.71
N LYS A 69 -19.83 9.73 1.29
CA LYS A 69 -20.79 8.71 1.73
C LYS A 69 -20.49 7.33 1.11
N SER A 70 -20.21 7.28 -0.19
CA SER A 70 -19.80 6.05 -0.86
C SER A 70 -18.44 5.58 -0.34
N ALA A 71 -17.47 6.48 -0.14
CA ALA A 71 -16.17 6.14 0.46
C ALA A 71 -16.31 5.50 1.86
N ARG A 72 -17.21 6.02 2.72
CA ARG A 72 -17.51 5.40 4.02
C ARG A 72 -18.10 3.99 3.87
N ARG A 73 -19.03 3.79 2.93
CA ARG A 73 -19.62 2.47 2.65
C ARG A 73 -18.55 1.48 2.17
N VAL A 74 -17.69 1.92 1.26
CA VAL A 74 -16.55 1.13 0.77
C VAL A 74 -15.63 0.73 1.92
N ASN A 75 -15.28 1.67 2.81
CA ASN A 75 -14.46 1.38 3.98
C ASN A 75 -15.13 0.37 4.93
N CYS A 76 -16.45 0.47 5.18
CA CYS A 76 -17.17 -0.51 5.97
C CYS A 76 -17.14 -1.90 5.33
N TRP A 77 -17.31 -1.97 4.00
CA TRP A 77 -17.28 -3.23 3.26
C TRP A 77 -15.89 -3.89 3.29
N ILE A 78 -14.82 -3.12 3.06
CA ILE A 78 -13.44 -3.59 3.18
C ILE A 78 -13.19 -4.17 4.59
N ARG A 79 -13.67 -3.50 5.63
CA ARG A 79 -13.55 -3.98 7.02
C ARG A 79 -14.33 -5.27 7.25
N ALA A 80 -15.55 -5.39 6.72
CA ALA A 80 -16.34 -6.62 6.82
C ALA A 80 -15.63 -7.80 6.12
N CYS A 81 -15.10 -7.58 4.91
CA CYS A 81 -14.29 -8.57 4.19
C CYS A 81 -13.05 -9.02 4.99
N ALA A 82 -12.36 -8.10 5.66
CA ALA A 82 -11.19 -8.42 6.49
C ALA A 82 -11.57 -9.25 7.74
N VAL A 83 -12.65 -8.86 8.44
CA VAL A 83 -13.15 -9.62 9.61
C VAL A 83 -13.58 -11.03 9.19
N LEU A 84 -14.33 -11.14 8.09
CA LEU A 84 -14.80 -12.43 7.59
C LEU A 84 -13.63 -13.30 7.09
N HIS A 85 -12.61 -12.69 6.48
CA HIS A 85 -11.40 -13.40 6.09
C HIS A 85 -10.71 -14.03 7.31
N ASN A 86 -10.52 -13.28 8.39
CA ASN A 86 -9.91 -13.78 9.62
C ASN A 86 -10.75 -14.89 10.26
N TYR A 87 -12.07 -14.70 10.33
CA TYR A 87 -12.99 -15.71 10.85
C TYR A 87 -12.89 -17.04 10.09
N LEU A 88 -12.81 -17.00 8.76
CA LEU A 88 -12.72 -18.19 7.94
C LEU A 88 -11.34 -18.86 7.98
N ILE A 89 -10.26 -18.11 8.24
CA ILE A 89 -8.94 -18.70 8.55
C ILE A 89 -9.01 -19.47 9.87
N GLU A 90 -9.59 -18.86 10.90
CA GLU A 90 -9.70 -19.47 12.23
C GLU A 90 -10.51 -20.77 12.19
N LYS A 91 -11.58 -20.82 11.39
CA LYS A 91 -12.38 -22.04 11.22
C LYS A 91 -11.68 -23.14 10.42
N ASN A 92 -10.47 -22.89 9.91
CA ASN A 92 -9.69 -23.81 9.08
C ASN A 92 -10.49 -24.35 7.89
N ASP A 93 -11.54 -23.64 7.49
CA ASP A 93 -12.44 -24.03 6.40
C ASP A 93 -11.73 -23.94 5.05
N VAL A 94 -10.58 -23.25 4.98
CA VAL A 94 -9.80 -23.11 3.76
C VAL A 94 -8.30 -22.94 4.04
N VAL A 95 -7.48 -23.82 3.47
CA VAL A 95 -6.02 -23.62 3.33
C VAL A 95 -5.79 -22.66 2.17
N TRP A 96 -5.35 -21.44 2.47
CA TRP A 96 -5.00 -20.45 1.44
C TRP A 96 -3.50 -20.50 1.18
N ASP A 97 -3.12 -21.25 0.16
CA ASP A 97 -1.73 -21.64 -0.15
C ASP A 97 -0.91 -20.54 -0.86
N GLU A 98 -1.12 -19.27 -0.53
CA GLU A 98 -0.40 -18.14 -1.15
C GLU A 98 0.56 -17.41 -0.19
N LEU A 99 0.54 -17.71 1.12
CA LEU A 99 1.51 -17.11 2.06
C LEU A 99 2.91 -17.75 2.00
N THR A 100 3.04 -18.89 1.32
CA THR A 100 4.21 -19.77 1.35
C THR A 100 5.01 -19.79 0.04
N HIS A 101 4.52 -19.18 -1.04
CA HIS A 101 5.22 -19.14 -2.32
C HIS A 101 5.87 -17.77 -2.57
N PRO A 102 7.21 -17.69 -2.71
CA PRO A 102 7.89 -16.47 -3.14
C PRO A 102 7.37 -16.03 -4.50
N TRP A 103 6.67 -14.90 -4.55
CA TRP A 103 6.12 -14.38 -5.80
C TRP A 103 7.21 -13.74 -6.66
N THR A 104 7.29 -14.16 -7.92
CA THR A 104 8.16 -13.59 -8.96
C THR A 104 7.49 -12.37 -9.58
N SER A 105 8.26 -11.30 -9.72
CA SER A 105 7.80 -9.94 -9.97
C SER A 105 7.42 -9.67 -11.41
N ASP A 106 6.35 -10.28 -11.92
CA ASP A 106 5.94 -10.09 -13.31
C ASP A 106 4.44 -9.80 -13.43
N GLU A 107 3.98 -8.66 -12.93
CA GLU A 107 2.77 -8.02 -13.49
C GLU A 107 2.96 -6.50 -13.64
N PRO A 108 2.52 -5.92 -14.77
CA PRO A 108 2.65 -4.49 -15.06
C PRO A 108 1.74 -3.65 -14.16
N ASP A 109 2.26 -2.52 -13.68
CA ASP A 109 1.52 -1.52 -12.90
C ASP A 109 0.44 -0.87 -13.80
N ASP A 110 -0.84 -1.13 -13.50
CA ASP A 110 -1.95 -0.34 -14.04
C ASP A 110 -2.00 1.04 -13.34
N GLU A 111 -1.91 2.11 -14.13
CA GLU A 111 -2.07 3.49 -13.68
C GLU A 111 -3.53 3.79 -13.30
N ASP A 112 -3.80 3.94 -12.00
CA ASP A 112 -5.05 4.51 -11.49
C ASP A 112 -4.84 5.95 -10.99
N ASN A 113 -5.51 6.90 -11.67
CA ASN A 113 -5.47 8.33 -11.39
C ASN A 113 -6.58 8.72 -10.40
N GLY A 114 -6.32 8.60 -9.10
CA GLY A 114 -7.22 9.00 -8.02
C GLY A 114 -6.66 10.13 -7.14
N LEU A 115 -7.06 11.37 -7.41
CA LEU A 115 -6.64 12.57 -6.67
C LEU A 115 -7.38 12.70 -5.33
N VAL A 116 -6.79 12.19 -4.24
CA VAL A 116 -7.26 12.46 -2.87
C VAL A 116 -6.43 13.60 -2.28
N SER A 117 -7.06 14.76 -2.14
CA SER A 117 -6.49 15.96 -1.50
C SER A 117 -6.36 15.75 0.01
N GLY A 118 -5.13 15.50 0.46
CA GLY A 118 -4.75 15.44 1.87
C GLY A 118 -3.26 15.71 1.99
N LYS A 119 -2.86 16.97 1.77
CA LYS A 119 -1.46 17.46 1.73
C LYS A 119 -0.77 17.42 3.10
N ASP A 120 -0.66 16.26 3.72
CA ASP A 120 0.18 16.10 4.91
C ASP A 120 1.34 15.14 4.64
N PRO A 121 2.41 15.59 3.94
CA PRO A 121 3.62 14.80 3.73
C PRO A 121 4.40 14.57 5.03
N ALA A 122 3.99 15.18 6.17
CA ALA A 122 4.76 15.16 7.40
C ALA A 122 5.07 13.74 7.88
N ARG A 123 4.19 12.76 7.64
CA ARG A 123 4.45 11.39 8.08
C ARG A 123 5.56 10.69 7.29
N ARG A 124 5.58 10.82 5.96
CA ARG A 124 6.66 10.25 5.14
C ARG A 124 7.98 10.91 5.49
N ASP A 125 7.99 12.24 5.59
CA ASP A 125 9.22 12.99 5.84
C ASP A 125 9.72 12.77 7.28
N LEU A 126 8.83 12.58 8.27
CA LEU A 126 9.18 12.17 9.63
C LEU A 126 9.81 10.77 9.68
N ILE A 127 9.19 9.80 9.01
CA ILE A 127 9.71 8.42 8.96
C ILE A 127 11.06 8.41 8.24
N PHE A 128 11.18 9.16 7.15
CA PHE A 128 12.42 9.32 6.41
C PHE A 128 13.51 9.96 7.27
N SER A 129 13.19 11.02 8.02
CA SER A 129 14.15 11.67 8.93
C SER A 129 14.63 10.73 10.04
N ARG A 130 13.73 9.90 10.60
CA ARG A 130 14.08 8.86 11.58
C ARG A 130 14.95 7.76 10.94
N PHE A 131 14.64 7.37 9.72
CA PHE A 131 15.45 6.43 8.94
C PHE A 131 16.87 6.97 8.72
N CYS A 132 17.00 8.21 8.23
CA CYS A 132 18.29 8.86 8.02
C CYS A 132 19.11 8.91 9.31
N ARG A 133 18.50 9.31 10.42
CA ARG A 133 19.15 9.32 11.75
C ARG A 133 19.64 7.94 12.18
N ARG A 134 18.83 6.90 11.98
CA ARG A 134 19.18 5.52 12.35
C ARG A 134 20.35 4.97 11.53
N HIS A 135 20.48 5.39 10.28
CA HIS A 135 21.50 4.90 9.35
C HIS A 135 22.69 5.86 9.16
N GLY A 136 22.78 6.93 9.95
CA GLY A 136 23.86 7.92 9.84
C GLY A 136 23.86 8.68 8.50
N LEU A 137 22.71 8.81 7.85
CA LEU A 137 22.58 9.48 6.56
C LEU A 137 22.25 10.96 6.77
N VAL A 138 22.89 11.83 5.99
CA VAL A 138 22.52 13.24 5.90
C VAL A 138 21.13 13.32 5.25
N ASN A 139 20.22 14.08 5.86
CA ASN A 139 18.83 14.22 5.45
C ASN A 139 18.69 15.12 4.22
#